data_AF-J7R689-F1
#
_entry.id   AF-J7R689-F1
#
_cell.length_a   1.000
_cell.length_b   1.000
_cell.length_c   1.000
_cell.angle_alpha   90.00
_cell.angle_beta   90.00
_cell.angle_gamma   90.00
#
_symmetry.space_group_name_H-M   'P 1'
#
loop_
_entity.id
_entity.type
_entity.pdbx_description
1 polymer ?
#
loop_
_entity_poly.entity_id
_entity_poly.type
_entity_poly.pdbx_seq_one_letter_code
_entity_poly.pdbx_strand_id
1 'polypeptide(L)'
;MQLPIINTTKAVISSVQTVLKQPGRFILSCDVSEQSDAEFIRSSYRRFMRLRPLVSQRLNVKHVYTNYIAYKYRYEDYEAKRALVLTNRHLLKHDWRLVVANSLKFVIQSVDETHNNQDVAMAHRIFKSILSWQYQLRRSWKSPGEAYTAYMLSFKHLRTISSTNELTEKEVTLRLFDQCVVFLNETLKTRL
;
A
#
# COMPACT_ATOMS: atom_id res chain seq x y z
N MET A 1 18.14 -8.28 -30.28
CA MET A 1 18.46 -8.32 -28.83
C MET A 1 17.35 -9.08 -28.11
N GLN A 2 17.62 -10.30 -27.63
CA GLN A 2 16.68 -11.04 -26.79
C GLN A 2 16.72 -10.46 -25.37
N LEU A 3 15.58 -9.94 -24.90
CA LEU A 3 15.45 -9.43 -23.54
C LEU A 3 15.38 -10.61 -22.55
N PRO A 4 16.04 -10.53 -21.37
CA PRO A 4 16.10 -11.64 -20.44
C PRO A 4 14.71 -11.97 -19.87
N ILE A 5 14.29 -13.23 -20.04
CA ILE A 5 13.07 -13.78 -19.44
C ILE A 5 13.46 -14.51 -18.15
N ILE A 6 12.99 -14.01 -17.01
CA ILE A 6 13.19 -14.64 -15.71
C ILE A 6 12.01 -15.58 -15.48
N ASN A 7 12.25 -16.85 -15.76
CA ASN A 7 11.33 -17.92 -15.41
C ASN A 7 11.56 -18.37 -13.98
N THR A 8 10.54 -18.20 -13.13
CA THR A 8 10.52 -18.84 -11.81
C THR A 8 9.46 -19.92 -11.78
N THR A 9 9.50 -20.77 -10.74
CA THR A 9 8.44 -21.74 -10.44
C THR A 9 7.10 -21.08 -10.11
N LYS A 10 7.06 -19.78 -9.85
CA LYS A 10 5.88 -19.04 -9.37
C LYS A 10 5.31 -18.06 -10.38
N ALA A 11 6.16 -17.51 -11.24
CA ALA A 11 5.80 -16.51 -12.23
C ALA A 11 6.76 -16.55 -13.42
N VAL A 12 6.26 -16.17 -14.60
CA VAL A 12 7.08 -15.78 -15.75
C VAL A 12 7.24 -14.27 -15.68
N ILE A 13 8.47 -13.77 -15.58
CA ILE A 13 8.73 -12.33 -15.59
C ILE A 13 9.58 -12.01 -16.81
N SER A 14 9.00 -11.30 -17.77
CA SER A 14 9.71 -10.75 -18.92
C SER A 14 9.98 -9.26 -18.71
N SER A 15 10.69 -8.63 -19.64
CA SER A 15 10.87 -7.18 -19.67
C SER A 15 9.57 -6.40 -19.93
N VAL A 16 8.52 -7.07 -20.39
CA VAL A 16 7.26 -6.46 -20.84
C VAL A 16 6.07 -6.86 -19.96
N GLN A 17 6.09 -8.07 -19.40
CA GLN A 17 4.95 -8.69 -18.72
C GLN A 17 5.37 -9.60 -17.58
N THR A 18 4.63 -9.56 -16.47
CA THR A 18 4.66 -10.53 -15.36
C THR A 18 3.39 -11.37 -15.33
N VAL A 19 3.53 -12.69 -15.44
CA VAL A 19 2.42 -13.66 -15.43
C VAL A 19 2.55 -14.60 -14.22
N LEU A 20 1.51 -14.69 -13.38
CA LEU A 20 1.47 -15.57 -12.22
C LEU A 20 1.06 -16.99 -12.61
N LYS A 21 1.90 -17.99 -12.32
CA LYS A 21 1.60 -19.41 -12.63
C LYS A 21 0.69 -20.06 -11.60
N GLN A 22 0.65 -19.55 -10.36
CA GLN A 22 -0.12 -20.12 -9.24
C GLN A 22 -0.77 -19.01 -8.38
N PRO A 23 -1.89 -18.42 -8.83
CA PRO A 23 -2.53 -17.30 -8.14
C PRO A 23 -3.00 -17.65 -6.72
N GLY A 24 -3.39 -18.92 -6.46
CA GLY A 24 -3.84 -19.38 -5.14
C GLY A 24 -2.81 -19.23 -4.01
N ARG A 25 -1.51 -19.10 -4.32
CA ARG A 25 -0.46 -18.87 -3.31
C ARG A 25 -0.40 -17.41 -2.81
N PHE A 26 -1.05 -16.50 -3.55
CA PHE A 26 -1.09 -15.07 -3.28
C PHE A 26 -2.45 -14.61 -2.75
N ILE A 27 -3.53 -15.32 -3.08
CA ILE A 27 -4.90 -14.99 -2.67
C ILE A 27 -5.19 -15.49 -1.26
N LEU A 28 -5.96 -14.73 -0.47
CA LEU A 28 -6.53 -15.15 0.82
C LEU A 28 -7.59 -16.24 0.60
N SER A 29 -7.51 -17.35 1.33
CA SER A 29 -8.51 -18.42 1.25
C SER A 29 -9.87 -17.86 1.67
N CYS A 30 -10.96 -18.30 1.04
CA CYS A 30 -12.30 -17.71 1.19
C CYS A 30 -12.84 -17.69 2.63
N ASP A 31 -12.36 -18.57 3.51
CA ASP A 31 -12.82 -18.67 4.90
C ASP A 31 -12.08 -17.69 5.83
N VAL A 32 -12.11 -16.41 5.45
CA VAL A 32 -11.54 -15.30 6.23
C VAL A 32 -12.25 -15.15 7.57
N SER A 33 -13.50 -15.60 7.68
CA SER A 33 -14.33 -15.57 8.89
C SER A 33 -13.92 -16.60 9.95
N GLU A 34 -13.41 -17.76 9.53
CA GLU A 34 -13.14 -18.90 10.44
C GLU A 34 -11.77 -18.83 11.10
N GLN A 35 -10.88 -17.97 10.61
CA GLN A 35 -9.52 -17.81 11.17
C GLN A 35 -9.52 -16.93 12.42
N SER A 36 -8.60 -17.24 13.34
CA SER A 36 -8.28 -16.30 14.43
C SER A 36 -7.63 -15.03 13.88
N ASP A 37 -7.79 -13.90 14.58
CA ASP A 37 -7.19 -12.63 14.17
C ASP A 37 -5.67 -12.73 13.98
N ALA A 38 -4.98 -13.43 14.89
CA ALA A 38 -3.54 -13.61 14.83
C ALA A 38 -3.10 -14.43 13.61
N GLU A 39 -3.88 -15.44 13.22
CA GLU A 39 -3.61 -16.22 12.00
C GLU A 39 -3.89 -15.42 10.75
N PHE A 40 -5.00 -14.69 10.71
CA PHE A 40 -5.34 -13.84 9.58
C PHE A 40 -4.26 -12.78 9.35
N ILE A 41 -3.82 -12.08 10.40
CA ILE A 41 -2.75 -11.07 10.32
C ILE A 41 -1.45 -11.68 9.80
N ARG A 42 -1.02 -12.82 10.36
CA ARG A 42 0.20 -13.52 9.89
C ARG A 42 0.07 -13.97 8.44
N SER A 43 -1.08 -14.50 8.06
CA SER A 43 -1.35 -15.06 6.74
C SER A 43 -1.40 -13.99 5.66
N SER A 44 -2.14 -12.91 5.91
CA SER A 44 -2.24 -11.74 5.03
C SER A 44 -0.89 -11.03 4.88
N TYR A 45 -0.15 -10.78 5.97
CA TYR A 45 1.19 -10.20 5.92
C TYR A 45 2.15 -11.04 5.05
N ARG A 46 2.17 -12.36 5.26
CA ARG A 46 3.00 -13.28 4.44
C ARG A 46 2.64 -13.20 2.96
N ARG A 47 1.37 -13.06 2.61
CA ARG A 47 0.91 -12.95 1.22
C ARG A 47 1.38 -11.66 0.56
N PHE A 48 1.28 -10.52 1.24
CA PHE A 48 1.91 -9.27 0.76
C PHE A 48 3.43 -9.45 0.56
N MET A 49 4.13 -10.02 1.55
CA MET A 49 5.58 -10.23 1.44
C MET A 49 5.99 -11.15 0.28
N ARG A 50 5.14 -12.11 -0.11
CA ARG A 50 5.36 -12.96 -1.30
C ARG A 50 5.22 -12.20 -2.61
N LEU A 51 4.52 -11.07 -2.64
CA LEU A 51 4.39 -10.22 -3.84
C LEU A 51 5.63 -9.36 -4.08
N ARG A 52 6.48 -9.15 -3.07
CA ARG A 52 7.75 -8.39 -3.18
C ARG A 52 8.55 -8.62 -4.48
N PRO A 53 8.86 -9.87 -4.91
CA PRO A 53 9.60 -10.10 -6.15
C PRO A 53 8.88 -9.65 -7.42
N LEU A 54 7.54 -9.52 -7.39
CA LEU A 54 6.67 -9.21 -8.51
C LEU A 54 6.42 -7.69 -8.64
N VAL A 55 6.55 -6.93 -7.55
CA VAL A 55 6.31 -5.48 -7.53
C VAL A 55 7.24 -4.71 -8.47
N SER A 56 8.51 -5.11 -8.58
CA SER A 56 9.49 -4.46 -9.44
C SER A 56 10.74 -5.32 -9.55
N GLN A 57 11.56 -5.14 -10.58
CA GLN A 57 12.91 -5.71 -10.60
C GLN A 57 13.93 -4.92 -9.76
N ARG A 58 13.70 -3.62 -9.54
CA ARG A 58 14.65 -2.73 -8.86
C ARG A 58 14.68 -2.98 -7.36
N LEU A 59 15.86 -3.24 -6.78
CA LEU A 59 16.03 -3.55 -5.36
C LEU A 59 15.47 -2.45 -4.44
N ASN A 60 15.70 -1.18 -4.79
CA ASN A 60 15.20 -0.04 -4.01
C ASN A 60 13.67 -0.03 -3.91
N VAL A 61 12.97 -0.34 -5.01
CA VAL A 61 11.49 -0.40 -5.02
C VAL A 61 10.99 -1.57 -4.18
N LYS A 62 11.65 -2.74 -4.27
CA LYS A 62 11.33 -3.90 -3.41
C LYS A 62 11.48 -3.56 -1.91
N HIS A 63 12.51 -2.78 -1.55
CA HIS A 63 12.76 -2.36 -0.18
C HIS A 63 11.71 -1.36 0.31
N VAL A 64 11.36 -0.38 -0.52
CA VAL A 64 10.28 0.58 -0.23
C VAL A 64 8.95 -0.13 -0.01
N TYR A 65 8.60 -1.08 -0.89
CA TYR A 65 7.41 -1.91 -0.72
C TYR A 65 7.42 -2.70 0.59
N THR A 66 8.53 -3.37 0.90
CA THR A 66 8.67 -4.15 2.14
C THR A 66 8.44 -3.27 3.37
N ASN A 67 9.07 -2.11 3.39
CA ASN A 67 8.96 -1.17 4.50
C ASN A 67 7.55 -0.56 4.59
N TYR A 68 6.90 -0.34 3.45
CA TYR A 68 5.53 0.13 3.38
C TYR A 68 4.57 -0.87 4.02
N ILE A 69 4.62 -2.15 3.61
CA ILE A 69 3.80 -3.20 4.20
C ILE A 69 4.10 -3.38 5.69
N ALA A 70 5.38 -3.38 6.09
CA ALA A 70 5.75 -3.47 7.50
C ALA A 70 5.17 -2.31 8.33
N TYR A 71 5.19 -1.08 7.78
CA TYR A 71 4.57 0.07 8.42
C TYR A 71 3.07 -0.10 8.62
N LYS A 72 2.35 -0.55 7.59
CA LYS A 72 0.90 -0.77 7.63
C LYS A 72 0.47 -1.77 8.71
N TYR A 73 1.25 -2.83 8.92
CA TYR A 73 0.93 -3.88 9.89
C TYR A 73 1.42 -3.57 11.31
N ARG A 74 2.58 -2.91 11.45
CA ARG A 74 3.25 -2.77 12.75
C ARG A 74 2.98 -1.44 13.44
N TYR A 75 2.75 -0.38 12.68
CA TYR A 75 2.84 0.99 13.21
C TYR A 75 1.67 1.89 12.83
N GLU A 76 1.07 1.70 11.66
CA GLU A 76 0.00 2.59 11.22
C GLU A 76 -1.29 2.37 12.02
N ASP A 77 -1.70 3.40 12.75
CA ASP A 77 -3.09 3.53 13.20
C ASP A 77 -3.92 4.13 12.07
N TYR A 78 -4.50 3.25 11.26
CA TYR A 78 -5.29 3.65 10.09
C TYR A 78 -6.61 4.31 10.47
N GLU A 79 -7.26 3.86 11.55
CA GLU A 79 -8.52 4.45 11.99
C GLU A 79 -8.31 5.88 12.48
N ALA A 80 -7.22 6.13 13.24
CA ALA A 80 -6.87 7.49 13.63
C ALA A 80 -6.57 8.39 12.42
N LYS A 81 -5.80 7.89 11.43
CA LYS A 81 -5.53 8.62 10.18
C LYS A 81 -6.82 8.92 9.41
N ARG A 82 -7.68 7.92 9.27
CA ARG A 82 -8.96 8.00 8.56
C ARG A 82 -9.90 9.00 9.22
N ALA A 83 -10.01 8.99 10.55
CA ALA A 83 -10.83 9.93 11.31
C ALA A 83 -10.37 11.39 11.14
N LEU A 84 -9.06 11.63 11.04
CA LEU A 84 -8.51 12.97 10.77
C LEU A 84 -8.85 13.48 9.38
N VAL A 85 -9.00 12.60 8.39
CA VAL A 85 -9.29 12.99 7.00
C VAL A 85 -10.79 13.13 6.72
N LEU A 86 -11.59 12.13 7.10
CA LEU A 86 -12.99 12.05 6.65
C LEU A 86 -13.95 12.89 7.48
N THR A 87 -13.55 13.32 8.68
CA THR A 87 -14.43 13.86 9.74
C THR A 87 -15.57 12.87 10.10
N ASN A 88 -16.13 12.91 11.31
CA ASN A 88 -17.03 11.87 11.85
C ASN A 88 -18.30 11.54 11.02
N ARG A 89 -18.61 12.28 9.96
CA ARG A 89 -19.85 12.17 9.17
C ARG A 89 -19.85 11.09 8.09
N HIS A 90 -18.70 10.50 7.75
CA HIS A 90 -18.59 9.53 6.63
C HIS A 90 -18.02 8.16 7.01
N LEU A 91 -17.97 7.82 8.31
CA LEU A 91 -17.34 6.59 8.79
C LEU A 91 -18.25 5.38 8.59
N LEU A 92 -18.35 4.86 7.37
CA LEU A 92 -18.82 3.49 7.18
C LEU A 92 -17.84 2.55 7.91
N LYS A 93 -18.35 1.77 8.87
CA LYS A 93 -17.54 0.79 9.58
C LYS A 93 -17.36 -0.41 8.65
N HIS A 94 -16.19 -0.52 8.05
CA HIS A 94 -15.87 -1.68 7.22
C HIS A 94 -15.34 -2.81 8.09
N ASP A 95 -15.64 -4.05 7.70
CA ASP A 95 -14.93 -5.21 8.24
C ASP A 95 -13.45 -5.11 7.84
N TRP A 96 -12.57 -4.94 8.84
CA TRP A 96 -11.15 -4.74 8.62
C TRP A 96 -10.50 -5.93 7.88
N ARG A 97 -11.02 -7.16 8.06
CA ARG A 97 -10.51 -8.34 7.36
C ARG A 97 -10.83 -8.26 5.87
N LEU A 98 -12.05 -7.84 5.52
CA LEU A 98 -12.46 -7.59 4.14
C LEU A 98 -11.61 -6.49 3.49
N VAL A 99 -11.35 -5.40 4.21
CA VAL A 99 -10.53 -4.30 3.73
C VAL A 99 -9.09 -4.75 3.43
N VAL A 100 -8.49 -5.54 4.32
CA VAL A 100 -7.16 -6.13 4.10
C VAL A 100 -7.16 -7.09 2.90
N ALA A 101 -8.21 -7.90 2.75
CA ALA A 101 -8.35 -8.82 1.62
C ALA A 101 -8.46 -8.08 0.27
N ASN A 102 -9.27 -7.01 0.23
CA ASN A 102 -9.39 -6.15 -0.95
C ASN A 102 -8.06 -5.46 -1.27
N SER A 103 -7.32 -5.02 -0.26
CA SER A 103 -6.00 -4.41 -0.44
C SER A 103 -5.02 -5.39 -1.08
N LEU A 104 -5.06 -6.65 -0.64
CA LEU A 104 -4.23 -7.70 -1.23
C LEU A 104 -4.63 -7.97 -2.68
N LYS A 105 -5.94 -8.05 -2.96
CA LYS A 105 -6.47 -8.21 -4.32
C LYS A 105 -6.03 -7.05 -5.23
N PHE A 106 -6.09 -5.82 -4.74
CA PHE A 106 -5.61 -4.64 -5.47
C PHE A 106 -4.12 -4.73 -5.79
N VAL A 107 -3.28 -5.12 -4.83
CA VAL A 107 -1.84 -5.26 -5.07
C VAL A 107 -1.52 -6.43 -6.00
N ILE A 108 -2.28 -7.53 -5.96
CA ILE A 108 -2.14 -8.61 -6.94
C ILE A 108 -2.49 -8.09 -8.34
N GLN A 109 -3.62 -7.39 -8.48
CA GLN A 109 -4.05 -6.82 -9.75
C GLN A 109 -3.05 -5.81 -10.30
N SER A 110 -2.37 -5.04 -9.44
CA SER A 110 -1.39 -4.05 -9.88
C SER A 110 -0.07 -4.66 -10.37
N VAL A 111 0.23 -5.92 -10.03
CA VAL A 111 1.44 -6.63 -10.48
C VAL A 111 1.16 -7.71 -11.52
N ASP A 112 -0.11 -8.05 -11.74
CA ASP A 112 -0.54 -9.08 -12.69
C ASP A 112 -0.84 -8.42 -14.04
N GLU A 113 0.10 -8.51 -14.98
CA GLU A 113 0.01 -7.90 -16.30
C GLU A 113 -0.62 -8.83 -17.35
N THR A 114 -1.22 -9.94 -16.91
CA THR A 114 -1.84 -10.97 -17.77
C THR A 114 -3.02 -10.47 -18.60
N HIS A 115 -3.71 -9.42 -18.13
CA HIS A 115 -4.86 -8.86 -18.79
C HIS A 115 -4.58 -7.41 -19.16
N ASN A 116 -4.60 -7.11 -20.47
CA ASN A 116 -4.49 -5.75 -21.01
C ASN A 116 -5.81 -4.98 -20.78
N ASN A 117 -6.21 -4.89 -19.52
CA ASN A 117 -7.41 -4.19 -19.05
C ASN A 117 -6.99 -2.81 -18.53
N GLN A 118 -7.75 -1.78 -18.87
CA GLN A 118 -7.55 -0.41 -18.38
C GLN A 118 -7.49 -0.36 -16.85
N ASP A 119 -8.28 -1.19 -16.16
CA ASP A 119 -8.30 -1.27 -14.69
C ASP A 119 -6.98 -1.78 -14.10
N VAL A 120 -6.36 -2.78 -14.74
CA VAL A 120 -5.05 -3.33 -14.35
C VAL A 120 -3.97 -2.25 -14.53
N ALA A 121 -3.99 -1.56 -15.67
CA ALA A 121 -3.05 -0.47 -15.94
C ALA A 121 -3.22 0.68 -14.93
N MET A 122 -4.46 1.01 -14.56
CA MET A 122 -4.75 2.03 -13.55
C MET A 122 -4.28 1.60 -12.16
N ALA A 123 -4.58 0.37 -11.73
CA ALA A 123 -4.11 -0.18 -10.46
C ALA A 123 -2.57 -0.18 -10.38
N HIS A 124 -1.89 -0.57 -11.47
CA HIS A 124 -0.43 -0.51 -11.58
C HIS A 124 0.09 0.93 -11.40
N ARG A 125 -0.50 1.91 -12.11
CA ARG A 125 -0.10 3.33 -12.01
C ARG A 125 -0.31 3.87 -10.60
N ILE A 126 -1.47 3.63 -10.00
CA ILE A 126 -1.79 4.09 -8.63
C ILE A 126 -0.80 3.48 -7.63
N PHE A 127 -0.59 2.16 -7.69
CA PHE A 127 0.29 1.48 -6.76
C PHE A 127 1.75 1.96 -6.90
N LYS A 128 2.22 2.15 -8.13
CA LYS A 128 3.55 2.70 -8.40
C LYS A 128 3.69 4.13 -7.89
N SER A 129 2.67 4.96 -8.02
CA SER A 129 2.65 6.33 -7.48
C SER A 129 2.76 6.33 -5.94
N ILE A 130 2.02 5.45 -5.26
CA ILE A 130 2.13 5.28 -3.80
C ILE A 130 3.57 4.91 -3.40
N LEU A 131 4.16 3.90 -4.04
CA LEU A 131 5.53 3.49 -3.73
C LEU A 131 6.57 4.58 -4.05
N SER A 132 6.37 5.33 -5.14
CA SER A 132 7.26 6.42 -5.53
C SER A 132 7.22 7.54 -4.50
N TRP A 133 6.02 7.89 -4.02
CA TRP A 133 5.86 8.87 -2.96
C TRP A 133 6.53 8.43 -1.65
N GLN A 134 6.32 7.17 -1.24
CA GLN A 134 6.96 6.60 -0.06
C GLN A 134 8.48 6.61 -0.14
N TYR A 135 9.04 6.37 -1.33
CA TYR A 135 10.48 6.48 -1.57
C TYR A 135 10.98 7.92 -1.42
N GLN A 136 10.28 8.89 -2.04
CA GLN A 136 10.63 10.31 -1.97
C GLN A 136 10.56 10.82 -0.53
N LEU A 137 9.49 10.47 0.20
CA LEU A 137 9.28 10.85 1.58
C LEU A 137 10.46 10.42 2.46
N ARG A 138 10.86 9.15 2.36
CA ARG A 138 12.00 8.60 3.12
C ARG A 138 13.33 9.29 2.81
N ARG A 139 13.57 9.66 1.55
CA ARG A 139 14.80 10.39 1.16
C ARG A 139 14.80 11.84 1.61
N SER A 140 13.62 12.44 1.74
CA SER A 140 13.48 13.88 1.96
C SER A 140 13.67 14.32 3.41
N TRP A 141 13.75 13.39 4.37
CA TRP A 141 13.88 13.71 5.80
C TRP A 141 15.34 13.73 6.25
N LYS A 142 15.77 14.88 6.76
CA LYS A 142 17.11 15.09 7.34
C LYS A 142 17.31 14.35 8.66
N SER A 143 16.25 14.29 9.48
CA SER A 143 16.20 13.56 10.77
C SER A 143 15.13 12.46 10.68
N PRO A 144 15.47 11.25 10.23
CA PRO A 144 14.47 10.23 9.89
C PRO A 144 13.62 9.80 11.09
N GLY A 145 14.16 9.76 12.31
CA GLY A 145 13.44 9.29 13.50
C GLY A 145 12.35 10.25 13.97
N GLU A 146 12.68 11.53 14.11
CA GLU A 146 11.73 12.58 14.51
C GLU A 146 10.66 12.78 13.44
N ALA A 147 11.06 12.86 12.17
CA ALA A 147 10.13 13.02 11.06
C ALA A 147 9.20 11.79 10.93
N TYR A 148 9.72 10.58 11.12
CA TYR A 148 8.90 9.38 11.14
C TYR A 148 7.86 9.43 12.26
N THR A 149 8.26 9.81 13.46
CA THR A 149 7.33 9.91 14.60
C THR A 149 6.27 10.98 14.38
N ALA A 150 6.68 12.17 13.93
CA ALA A 150 5.78 13.29 13.68
C ALA A 150 4.78 13.00 12.55
N TYR A 151 5.25 12.51 11.41
CA TYR A 151 4.42 12.42 10.20
C TYR A 151 3.80 11.03 9.98
N MET A 152 4.47 9.95 10.38
CA MET A 152 3.97 8.58 10.16
C MET A 152 3.21 8.01 11.35
N LEU A 153 3.49 8.45 12.58
CA LEU A 153 2.81 7.93 13.77
C LEU A 153 1.78 8.92 14.31
N SER A 154 2.16 10.18 14.50
CA SER A 154 1.26 11.20 15.08
C SER A 154 0.37 11.91 14.06
N PHE A 155 0.66 11.78 12.76
CA PHE A 155 -0.04 12.45 11.66
C PHE A 155 -0.12 13.98 11.85
N LYS A 156 0.98 14.60 12.29
CA LYS A 156 1.07 16.04 12.59
C LYS A 156 0.51 16.91 11.46
N HIS A 157 0.80 16.56 10.21
CA HIS A 157 0.36 17.26 9.02
C HIS A 157 -1.15 17.17 8.77
N LEU A 158 -1.87 16.19 9.32
CA LEU A 158 -3.33 16.09 9.21
C LEU A 158 -4.06 16.80 10.37
N ARG A 159 -3.38 17.01 11.51
CA ARG A 159 -3.96 17.61 12.73
C ARG A 159 -3.97 19.13 12.77
N THR A 160 -3.21 19.79 11.90
CA THR A 160 -2.99 21.25 11.97
C THR A 160 -4.27 21.99 11.56
N ILE A 161 -5.05 22.38 12.58
CA ILE A 161 -6.27 23.21 12.52
C ILE A 161 -6.00 24.64 13.02
N SER A 162 -4.85 24.90 13.65
CA SER A 162 -4.60 26.18 14.31
C SER A 162 -3.99 27.23 13.36
N SER A 163 -4.64 28.39 13.32
CA SER A 163 -4.42 29.60 12.52
C SER A 163 -3.05 30.30 12.66
N THR A 164 -2.04 29.68 13.27
CA THR A 164 -0.75 30.32 13.58
C THR A 164 0.49 29.57 13.10
N ASN A 165 0.37 28.34 12.60
CA ASN A 165 1.51 27.60 12.02
C ASN A 165 1.23 27.34 10.54
N GLU A 166 1.80 28.18 9.67
CA GLU A 166 1.85 27.92 8.23
C GLU A 166 2.54 26.57 8.00
N LEU A 167 1.87 25.68 7.27
CA LEU A 167 2.48 24.42 6.84
C LEU A 167 3.58 24.73 5.85
N THR A 168 4.68 24.03 5.98
CA THR A 168 5.67 24.02 4.90
C THR A 168 5.04 23.41 3.64
N GLU A 169 5.49 23.83 2.45
CA GLU A 169 5.03 23.28 1.16
C GLU A 169 5.02 21.75 1.17
N LYS A 170 6.07 21.16 1.76
CA LYS A 170 6.22 19.71 1.92
C LYS A 170 5.12 19.07 2.79
N GLU A 171 4.72 19.72 3.87
CA GLU A 171 3.63 19.24 4.73
C GLU A 171 2.27 19.38 4.04
N VAL A 172 2.08 20.42 3.22
CA VAL A 172 0.91 20.56 2.36
C VAL A 172 0.83 19.40 1.37
N THR A 173 1.92 19.10 0.66
CA THR A 173 1.90 17.98 -0.31
C THR A 173 1.68 16.63 0.38
N LEU A 174 2.27 16.43 1.55
CA LEU A 174 2.06 15.20 2.34
C LEU A 174 0.61 15.07 2.81
N ARG A 175 -0.02 16.17 3.24
CA ARG A 175 -1.45 16.22 3.60
C ARG A 175 -2.32 15.82 2.43
N LEU A 176 -2.12 16.44 1.26
CA LEU A 176 -2.88 16.11 0.06
C LEU A 176 -2.71 14.65 -0.34
N PHE A 177 -1.49 14.13 -0.28
CA PHE A 177 -1.22 12.73 -0.59
C PHE A 177 -1.98 11.78 0.34
N ASP A 178 -1.87 11.95 1.66
CA ASP A 178 -2.55 11.06 2.61
C ASP A 178 -4.07 11.19 2.51
N GLN A 179 -4.60 12.39 2.26
CA GLN A 179 -6.02 12.59 2.00
C GLN A 179 -6.48 11.80 0.77
N CYS A 180 -5.77 11.92 -0.36
CA CYS A 180 -6.08 11.16 -1.58
C CYS A 180 -6.02 9.65 -1.36
N VAL A 181 -5.02 9.15 -0.60
CA VAL A 181 -4.92 7.72 -0.27
C VAL A 181 -6.10 7.26 0.58
N VAL A 182 -6.53 8.05 1.57
CA VAL A 182 -7.71 7.71 2.37
C VAL A 182 -8.97 7.71 1.51
N PHE A 183 -9.22 8.72 0.67
CA PHE A 183 -10.38 8.72 -0.22
C PHE A 183 -10.37 7.58 -1.24
N LEU A 184 -9.20 7.23 -1.78
CA LEU A 184 -9.01 6.07 -2.64
C LEU A 184 -9.39 4.78 -1.89
N ASN A 185 -8.92 4.65 -0.65
CA ASN A 185 -9.21 3.49 0.19
C ASN A 185 -10.70 3.35 0.51
N GLU A 186 -11.41 4.46 0.79
CA GLU A 186 -12.87 4.43 0.94
C GLU A 186 -13.58 3.98 -0.33
N THR A 187 -13.13 4.47 -1.48
CA THR A 187 -13.72 4.16 -2.79
C THR A 187 -13.54 2.69 -3.14
N LEU A 188 -12.35 2.14 -2.92
CA LEU A 188 -12.00 0.76 -3.27
C LEU A 188 -12.28 -0.25 -2.14
N LYS A 189 -12.71 0.22 -0.96
CA LYS A 189 -12.81 -0.58 0.26
C LYS A 189 -11.49 -1.27 0.59
N THR A 190 -10.39 -0.54 0.49
CA THR A 190 -9.02 -0.99 0.77
C THR A 190 -8.41 -0.24 1.95
N ARG A 191 -7.25 -0.69 2.40
CA ARG A 191 -6.33 -0.06 3.35
C ARG A 191 -4.94 -0.23 2.75
N LEU A 192 -4.74 0.43 1.61
CA LEU A 192 -3.45 0.50 0.96
C LEU A 192 -2.49 1.23 1.87
#